data_AF-A0A8E0IEB6-F1
#
_entry.id   AF-A0A8E0IEB6-F1
#
_cell.length_a   1.000
_cell.length_b   1.000
_cell.length_c   1.000
_cell.angle_alpha   90.00
_cell.angle_beta   90.00
_cell.angle_gamma   90.00
#
_symmetry.space_group_name_H-M   'P 1'
#
loop_
_entity.id
_entity.type
_entity.pdbx_description
1 polymer ?
#
loop_
_entity_poly.entity_id
_entity_poly.type
_entity_poly.pdbx_seq_one_letter_code
_entity_poly.pdbx_strand_id
1 'polypeptide(L)'
;MNNDVNATWPKLPVALKKIAIDPTSDDYELMCSNYFVTGRPKLILRATTERDVIASIQYVKKIRESVSHSIPFSFRSGGHGISMASVNDGGIILDISQLNSVTVTDAEQGLVQIQAGAVWGDVAEALRPFNLIISSGDFGDTGVGGLATGGGIGLLVRRLGLTIDHIVSARLVTADGEIRVTDHQKYPDLFWGIRGGNSQLGMVTAFTFKASKLVEEKSDISLPFTVQTIESQTSNLTKFIQQWQSWITHASSKMSSNLMLTAENRNTVHINASNFWAGSINSDAKALFKSALSLSEVNKHQLETKSYAELVKAPHIPHSGQQPVFVKKYFTGCHES
;
A
#
# COMPACT_ATOMS: atom_id res chain seq x y z
N MET A 1 -39.21 -9.89 3.79
CA MET A 1 -38.57 -8.91 2.89
C MET A 1 -37.95 -9.71 1.76
N ASN A 2 -38.50 -9.57 0.55
CA ASN A 2 -38.15 -10.39 -0.61
C ASN A 2 -36.70 -10.15 -1.02
N ASN A 3 -35.87 -11.19 -0.88
CA ASN A 3 -34.60 -11.29 -1.58
C ASN A 3 -34.94 -11.64 -3.04
N ASP A 4 -34.83 -10.68 -3.95
CA ASP A 4 -34.87 -10.97 -5.39
C ASP A 4 -33.60 -11.74 -5.76
N VAL A 5 -33.69 -13.07 -5.71
CA VAL A 5 -32.56 -13.99 -5.95
C VAL A 5 -32.14 -14.04 -7.44
N ASN A 6 -32.87 -13.37 -8.34
CA ASN A 6 -32.67 -13.43 -9.80
C ASN A 6 -32.64 -12.06 -10.50
N ALA A 7 -32.13 -11.00 -9.86
CA ALA A 7 -31.86 -9.75 -10.58
C ALA A 7 -30.77 -9.99 -11.63
N THR A 8 -31.18 -10.11 -12.89
CA THR A 8 -30.27 -10.38 -14.00
C THR A 8 -29.55 -9.08 -14.36
N TRP A 9 -28.23 -9.03 -14.18
CA TRP A 9 -27.44 -7.88 -14.60
C TRP A 9 -27.62 -7.63 -16.11
N PRO A 10 -27.54 -6.37 -16.58
CA PRO A 10 -27.49 -6.08 -18.01
C PRO A 10 -26.41 -6.93 -18.69
N LYS A 11 -26.61 -7.27 -19.96
CA LYS A 11 -25.62 -8.07 -20.69
C LYS A 11 -24.25 -7.42 -20.65
N LEU A 12 -23.22 -8.22 -20.35
CA LEU A 12 -21.83 -7.76 -20.31
C LEU A 12 -21.43 -7.14 -21.67
N PRO A 13 -21.00 -5.87 -21.71
CA PRO A 13 -20.54 -5.22 -22.93
C PRO A 13 -19.41 -5.99 -23.62
N VAL A 14 -19.39 -5.98 -24.95
CA VAL A 14 -18.36 -6.68 -25.75
C VAL A 14 -16.95 -6.23 -25.37
N ALA A 15 -16.76 -4.95 -25.05
CA ALA A 15 -15.48 -4.40 -24.62
C ALA A 15 -14.96 -5.04 -23.32
N LEU A 16 -15.84 -5.45 -22.40
CA LEU A 16 -15.46 -6.02 -21.11
C LEU A 16 -15.27 -7.53 -21.14
N LYS A 17 -15.77 -8.24 -22.17
CA LYS A 17 -15.70 -9.70 -22.25
C LYS A 17 -14.28 -10.26 -22.17
N LYS A 18 -13.30 -9.54 -22.73
CA LYS A 18 -11.90 -10.00 -22.78
C LYS A 18 -11.18 -9.88 -21.44
N ILE A 19 -11.72 -9.09 -20.52
CA ILE A 19 -11.12 -8.83 -19.20
C ILE A 19 -11.99 -9.36 -18.05
N ALA A 20 -13.08 -10.03 -18.38
CA ALA A 20 -14.02 -10.59 -17.43
C ALA A 20 -13.54 -11.96 -16.95
N ILE A 21 -13.51 -12.11 -15.64
CA ILE A 21 -13.23 -13.36 -14.94
C ILE A 21 -14.45 -13.61 -14.05
N ASP A 22 -15.17 -14.69 -14.32
CA ASP A 22 -16.34 -15.12 -13.56
C ASP A 22 -16.03 -16.43 -12.80
N PRO A 23 -16.93 -16.93 -11.94
CA PRO A 23 -16.68 -18.16 -11.16
C PRO A 23 -16.43 -19.44 -11.98
N THR A 24 -16.64 -19.41 -13.30
CA THR A 24 -16.35 -20.54 -14.21
C THR A 24 -14.99 -20.41 -14.90
N SER A 25 -14.31 -19.28 -14.73
CA SER A 25 -12.99 -19.00 -15.31
C SER A 25 -11.88 -19.67 -14.50
N ASP A 26 -10.88 -20.23 -15.16
CA ASP A 26 -9.75 -20.94 -14.50
C ASP A 26 -8.99 -20.04 -13.51
N ASP A 27 -8.84 -18.75 -13.82
CA ASP A 27 -8.12 -17.77 -12.98
C ASP A 27 -8.90 -17.28 -11.76
N TYR A 28 -10.18 -17.68 -11.60
CA TYR A 28 -11.07 -17.09 -10.60
C TYR A 28 -10.55 -17.26 -9.16
N GLU A 29 -10.12 -18.47 -8.79
CA GLU A 29 -9.65 -18.76 -7.43
C GLU A 29 -8.39 -17.97 -7.05
N LEU A 30 -7.54 -17.65 -8.03
CA LEU A 30 -6.35 -16.81 -7.83
C LEU A 30 -6.71 -15.32 -7.69
N MET A 31 -7.91 -14.94 -8.12
CA MET A 31 -8.33 -13.55 -8.27
C MET A 31 -9.51 -13.18 -7.36
N CYS A 32 -10.08 -14.09 -6.60
CA CYS A 32 -11.18 -13.81 -5.66
C CYS A 32 -10.69 -13.37 -4.28
N SER A 33 -9.38 -13.38 -4.03
CA SER A 33 -8.77 -13.09 -2.73
C SER A 33 -7.98 -11.77 -2.69
N ASN A 34 -7.82 -11.25 -1.47
CA ASN A 34 -6.79 -10.28 -1.13
C ASN A 34 -5.87 -10.89 -0.06
N TYR A 35 -4.91 -10.11 0.44
CA TYR A 35 -3.90 -10.63 1.39
C TYR A 35 -4.51 -11.20 2.69
N PHE A 36 -5.69 -10.74 3.08
CA PHE A 36 -6.33 -11.03 4.37
C PHE A 36 -7.53 -11.96 4.27
N VAL A 37 -8.30 -11.90 3.18
CA VAL A 37 -9.56 -12.62 3.03
C VAL A 37 -9.80 -13.09 1.59
N THR A 38 -10.55 -14.18 1.47
CA THR A 38 -11.13 -14.67 0.20
C THR A 38 -12.58 -14.25 0.10
N GLY A 39 -12.97 -13.64 -1.02
CA GLY A 39 -14.35 -13.28 -1.30
C GLY A 39 -14.98 -14.16 -2.37
N ARG A 40 -16.24 -13.82 -2.71
CA ARG A 40 -17.05 -14.51 -3.72
C ARG A 40 -17.66 -13.50 -4.70
N PRO A 41 -16.86 -12.70 -5.41
CA PRO A 41 -17.38 -11.74 -6.38
C PRO A 41 -18.10 -12.47 -7.52
N LYS A 42 -19.17 -11.88 -8.06
CA LYS A 42 -19.85 -12.42 -9.24
C LYS A 42 -19.06 -12.18 -10.52
N LEU A 43 -18.20 -11.16 -10.53
CA LEU A 43 -17.40 -10.78 -11.69
C LEU A 43 -16.15 -10.01 -11.25
N ILE A 44 -15.02 -10.33 -11.85
CA ILE A 44 -13.78 -9.57 -11.75
C ILE A 44 -13.48 -9.01 -13.13
N LEU A 45 -13.19 -7.71 -13.20
CA LEU A 45 -12.81 -7.00 -14.43
C LEU A 45 -11.34 -6.60 -14.31
N ARG A 46 -10.46 -7.32 -15.00
CA ARG A 46 -9.01 -7.11 -14.97
C ARG A 46 -8.59 -6.09 -16.04
N ALA A 47 -8.74 -4.82 -15.72
CA ALA A 47 -8.49 -3.72 -16.64
C ALA A 47 -7.02 -3.63 -17.06
N THR A 48 -6.80 -3.54 -18.37
CA THR A 48 -5.47 -3.38 -19.00
C THR A 48 -5.25 -1.97 -19.56
N THR A 49 -6.33 -1.21 -19.70
CA THR A 49 -6.33 0.18 -20.19
C THR A 49 -7.28 1.05 -19.37
N GLU A 50 -7.14 2.37 -19.49
CA GLU A 50 -8.10 3.29 -18.87
C GLU A 50 -9.48 3.20 -19.52
N ARG A 51 -9.56 2.77 -20.79
CA ARG A 51 -10.85 2.51 -21.44
C ARG A 51 -11.60 1.37 -20.77
N ASP A 52 -10.87 0.35 -20.32
CA ASP A 52 -11.45 -0.75 -19.54
C ASP A 52 -11.99 -0.26 -18.20
N VAL A 53 -11.25 0.62 -17.51
CA VAL A 53 -11.69 1.25 -16.25
C VAL A 53 -12.98 2.04 -16.46
N ILE A 54 -13.04 2.89 -17.48
CA ILE A 54 -14.24 3.67 -17.83
C ILE A 54 -15.42 2.74 -18.13
N ALA A 55 -15.22 1.75 -19.01
CA ALA A 55 -16.27 0.81 -19.38
C ALA A 55 -16.77 0.01 -18.17
N SER A 56 -15.88 -0.36 -17.25
CA SER A 56 -16.22 -1.08 -16.01
C SER A 56 -17.07 -0.22 -15.08
N ILE A 57 -16.67 1.05 -14.85
CA ILE A 57 -17.44 2.00 -14.01
C ILE A 57 -18.82 2.26 -14.62
N GLN A 58 -18.89 2.49 -15.93
CA GLN A 58 -20.16 2.69 -16.63
C GLN A 58 -21.06 1.45 -16.58
N TYR A 59 -20.48 0.26 -16.66
CA TYR A 59 -21.24 -0.99 -16.54
C TYR A 59 -21.80 -1.19 -15.13
N VAL A 60 -20.99 -0.93 -14.09
CA VAL A 60 -21.46 -0.99 -12.70
C VAL A 60 -22.55 0.04 -12.43
N LYS A 61 -22.42 1.25 -13.00
CA LYS A 61 -23.47 2.28 -12.95
C LYS A 61 -24.79 1.75 -13.53
N LYS A 62 -24.75 1.17 -14.74
CA LYS A 62 -25.94 0.56 -15.38
C LYS A 62 -26.54 -0.58 -14.56
N ILE A 63 -25.72 -1.43 -13.96
CA ILE A 63 -26.20 -2.49 -13.07
C ILE A 63 -26.96 -1.86 -11.90
N ARG A 64 -26.35 -0.88 -11.20
CA ARG A 64 -26.94 -0.21 -10.04
C ARG A 64 -28.23 0.53 -10.38
N GLU A 65 -28.34 1.08 -11.58
CA GLU A 65 -29.59 1.68 -12.09
C GLU A 65 -30.68 0.64 -12.38
N SER A 66 -30.31 -0.61 -12.67
CA SER A 66 -31.24 -1.70 -12.98
C SER A 66 -31.70 -2.54 -11.78
N VAL A 67 -31.13 -2.32 -10.59
CA VAL A 67 -31.46 -3.11 -9.38
C VAL A 67 -31.84 -2.21 -8.21
N SER A 68 -32.73 -2.71 -7.35
CA SER A 68 -33.23 -1.95 -6.18
C SER A 68 -32.28 -1.93 -4.97
N HIS A 69 -31.11 -2.54 -5.07
CA HIS A 69 -30.14 -2.65 -3.97
C HIS A 69 -28.73 -2.26 -4.42
N SER A 70 -27.90 -1.83 -3.46
CA SER A 70 -26.49 -1.56 -3.76
C SER A 70 -25.77 -2.85 -4.15
N ILE A 71 -25.03 -2.80 -5.25
CA ILE A 71 -24.09 -3.86 -5.66
C ILE A 71 -22.71 -3.47 -5.15
N PRO A 72 -22.03 -4.34 -4.36
CA PRO A 72 -20.66 -4.10 -3.94
C PRO A 72 -19.75 -3.90 -5.16
N PHE A 73 -18.91 -2.87 -5.10
CA PHE A 73 -17.94 -2.58 -6.13
C PHE A 73 -16.60 -2.26 -5.48
N SER A 74 -15.64 -3.14 -5.67
CA SER A 74 -14.31 -3.06 -5.07
C SER A 74 -13.29 -2.66 -6.11
N PHE A 75 -12.34 -1.82 -5.70
CA PHE A 75 -11.17 -1.47 -6.48
C PHE A 75 -9.96 -2.24 -5.96
N ARG A 76 -9.23 -2.91 -6.85
CA ARG A 76 -8.05 -3.67 -6.48
C ARG A 76 -6.82 -3.21 -7.28
N SER A 77 -5.87 -2.66 -6.55
CA SER A 77 -4.47 -2.50 -6.98
C SER A 77 -3.70 -3.76 -6.56
N GLY A 78 -2.72 -3.67 -5.67
CA GLY A 78 -1.96 -4.82 -5.17
C GLY A 78 -2.63 -5.65 -4.06
N GLY A 79 -3.88 -5.41 -3.66
CA GLY A 79 -4.61 -6.33 -2.76
C GLY A 79 -4.18 -6.39 -1.27
N HIS A 80 -3.34 -5.46 -0.79
CA HIS A 80 -2.82 -5.45 0.60
C HIS A 80 -3.65 -4.63 1.62
N GLY A 81 -4.89 -4.26 1.30
CA GLY A 81 -5.71 -3.40 2.20
C GLY A 81 -6.33 -4.18 3.36
N ILE A 82 -5.95 -3.87 4.61
CA ILE A 82 -6.52 -4.48 5.83
C ILE A 82 -8.01 -4.17 6.03
N SER A 83 -8.52 -3.09 5.41
CA SER A 83 -9.94 -2.75 5.43
C SER A 83 -10.82 -3.73 4.64
N MET A 84 -10.20 -4.66 3.90
CA MET A 84 -10.84 -5.64 3.04
C MET A 84 -11.64 -5.03 1.87
N ALA A 85 -11.52 -3.73 1.62
CA ALA A 85 -12.29 -3.02 0.59
C ALA A 85 -11.99 -3.48 -0.86
N SER A 86 -10.86 -4.14 -1.09
CA SER A 86 -10.44 -4.63 -2.41
C SER A 86 -11.13 -5.93 -2.85
N VAL A 87 -11.91 -6.56 -1.97
CA VAL A 87 -12.65 -7.81 -2.22
C VAL A 87 -14.07 -7.67 -1.69
N ASN A 88 -15.01 -8.40 -2.29
CA ASN A 88 -16.41 -8.43 -1.85
C ASN A 88 -17.06 -9.77 -2.19
N ASP A 89 -18.24 -9.98 -1.62
CA ASP A 89 -19.15 -11.08 -1.95
C ASP A 89 -20.30 -10.58 -2.81
N GLY A 90 -20.61 -11.30 -3.88
CA GLY A 90 -21.80 -11.06 -4.71
C GLY A 90 -21.74 -9.85 -5.65
N GLY A 91 -20.66 -9.06 -5.62
CA GLY A 91 -20.49 -7.85 -6.41
C GLY A 91 -19.43 -7.96 -7.50
N ILE A 92 -18.81 -6.82 -7.82
CA ILE A 92 -17.79 -6.70 -8.86
C ILE A 92 -16.47 -6.24 -8.25
N ILE A 93 -15.35 -6.83 -8.70
CA ILE A 93 -14.02 -6.30 -8.45
C ILE A 93 -13.50 -5.68 -9.76
N LEU A 94 -13.13 -4.41 -9.74
CA LEU A 94 -12.31 -3.80 -10.78
C LEU A 94 -10.84 -3.91 -10.35
N ASP A 95 -10.14 -4.85 -10.96
CA ASP A 95 -8.72 -5.07 -10.78
C ASP A 95 -7.94 -4.25 -11.81
N ILE A 96 -7.03 -3.41 -11.33
CA ILE A 96 -6.17 -2.56 -12.17
C ILE A 96 -4.71 -3.01 -12.15
N SER A 97 -4.39 -4.22 -11.67
CA SER A 97 -3.01 -4.73 -11.55
C SER A 97 -2.23 -4.75 -12.87
N GLN A 98 -2.91 -4.71 -14.01
CA GLN A 98 -2.28 -4.62 -15.34
C GLN A 98 -1.96 -3.19 -15.77
N LEU A 99 -2.44 -2.17 -15.05
CA LEU A 99 -1.99 -0.78 -15.17
C LEU A 99 -0.77 -0.59 -14.25
N ASN A 100 0.38 -1.16 -14.63
CA ASN A 100 1.57 -1.24 -13.77
C ASN A 100 2.83 -0.57 -14.35
N SER A 101 2.71 0.25 -15.38
CA SER A 101 3.85 0.98 -15.96
C SER A 101 4.46 1.98 -14.97
N VAL A 102 5.80 2.01 -14.96
CA VAL A 102 6.63 2.97 -14.22
C VAL A 102 7.55 3.66 -15.22
N THR A 103 7.42 4.98 -15.37
CA THR A 103 8.20 5.77 -16.32
C THR A 103 8.84 6.96 -15.61
N VAL A 104 10.18 7.01 -15.59
CA VAL A 104 10.91 8.21 -15.15
C VAL A 104 10.85 9.23 -16.29
N THR A 105 10.05 10.28 -16.12
CA THR A 105 9.79 11.28 -17.16
C THR A 105 10.83 12.39 -17.15
N ASP A 106 11.41 12.69 -15.98
CA ASP A 106 12.54 13.61 -15.83
C ASP A 106 13.39 13.17 -14.62
N ALA A 107 14.55 12.56 -14.90
CA ALA A 107 15.42 12.04 -13.84
C ALA A 107 16.13 13.15 -13.04
N GLU A 108 16.41 14.30 -13.67
CA GLU A 108 17.08 15.41 -13.00
C GLU A 108 16.13 16.12 -12.03
N GLN A 109 14.87 16.26 -12.43
CA GLN A 109 13.82 16.75 -11.54
C GLN A 109 13.23 15.65 -10.65
N GLY A 110 13.56 14.38 -10.85
CA GLY A 110 12.97 13.26 -10.10
C GLY A 110 11.46 13.13 -10.34
N LEU A 111 10.96 13.44 -11.54
CA LEU A 111 9.56 13.24 -11.90
C LEU A 111 9.36 11.83 -12.46
N VAL A 112 8.40 11.12 -11.87
CA VAL A 112 8.11 9.71 -12.19
C VAL A 112 6.61 9.54 -12.36
N GLN A 113 6.19 9.06 -13.52
CA GLN A 113 4.81 8.65 -13.76
C GLN A 113 4.64 7.17 -13.43
N ILE A 114 3.71 6.86 -12.55
CA ILE A 114 3.48 5.51 -12.02
C ILE A 114 2.00 5.17 -12.16
N GLN A 115 1.67 4.10 -12.86
CA GLN A 115 0.31 3.62 -12.91
C GLN A 115 -0.12 2.98 -11.58
N ALA A 116 -1.37 3.17 -11.19
CA ALA A 116 -1.87 2.84 -9.85
C ALA A 116 -1.96 1.33 -9.57
N GLY A 117 -1.86 0.49 -10.59
CA GLY A 117 -1.79 -0.97 -10.48
C GLY A 117 -0.39 -1.52 -10.23
N ALA A 118 0.66 -0.69 -10.33
CA ALA A 118 2.01 -1.09 -10.01
C ALA A 118 2.16 -1.46 -8.52
N VAL A 119 3.22 -2.19 -8.20
CA VAL A 119 3.64 -2.51 -6.82
C VAL A 119 4.97 -1.82 -6.50
N TRP A 120 5.21 -1.51 -5.23
CA TRP A 120 6.34 -0.68 -4.82
C TRP A 120 7.72 -1.31 -5.08
N GLY A 121 7.82 -2.63 -5.11
CA GLY A 121 9.08 -3.30 -5.47
C GLY A 121 9.48 -3.06 -6.92
N ASP A 122 8.52 -3.14 -7.85
CA ASP A 122 8.76 -2.85 -9.26
C ASP A 122 9.08 -1.38 -9.48
N VAL A 123 8.43 -0.49 -8.73
CA VAL A 123 8.78 0.94 -8.71
C VAL A 123 10.23 1.13 -8.27
N ALA A 124 10.65 0.51 -7.16
CA ALA A 124 12.00 0.65 -6.65
C ALA A 124 13.06 0.13 -7.64
N GLU A 125 12.79 -0.97 -8.34
CA GLU A 125 13.68 -1.47 -9.40
C GLU A 125 13.75 -0.52 -10.60
N ALA A 126 12.62 0.03 -11.04
CA ALA A 126 12.57 0.99 -12.15
C ALA A 126 13.31 2.30 -11.85
N LEU A 127 13.33 2.73 -10.57
CA LEU A 127 14.04 3.93 -10.13
C LEU A 127 15.54 3.73 -9.93
N ARG A 128 15.98 2.48 -9.72
CA ARG A 128 17.36 2.13 -9.36
C ARG A 128 18.42 2.71 -10.30
N PRO A 129 18.27 2.68 -11.65
CA PRO A 129 19.28 3.24 -12.56
C PRO A 129 19.46 4.75 -12.47
N PHE A 130 18.47 5.46 -11.91
CA PHE A 130 18.43 6.91 -11.81
C PHE A 130 18.81 7.43 -10.42
N ASN A 131 19.15 6.53 -9.49
CA ASN A 131 19.40 6.87 -8.09
C ASN A 131 18.23 7.64 -7.44
N LEU A 132 17.01 7.25 -7.80
CA LEU A 132 15.78 7.86 -7.28
C LEU A 132 15.12 6.96 -6.23
N ILE A 133 14.49 7.57 -5.23
CA ILE A 133 13.67 6.88 -4.22
C ILE A 133 12.39 7.65 -3.93
N ILE A 134 11.35 6.96 -3.50
CA ILE A 134 10.10 7.56 -3.04
C ILE A 134 9.78 6.96 -1.66
N SER A 135 9.28 7.77 -0.72
CA SER A 135 8.75 7.23 0.53
C SER A 135 7.53 6.35 0.22
N SER A 136 7.66 5.04 0.44
CA SER A 136 6.65 4.02 0.16
C SER A 136 6.30 3.24 1.42
N GLY A 137 5.59 2.12 1.27
CA GLY A 137 5.44 1.12 2.32
C GLY A 137 6.75 0.35 2.61
N ASP A 138 6.65 -0.61 3.52
CA ASP A 138 7.74 -1.51 3.94
C ASP A 138 7.62 -2.93 3.35
N PHE A 139 6.62 -3.19 2.49
CA PHE A 139 6.42 -4.46 1.79
C PHE A 139 6.24 -4.26 0.28
N GLY A 140 7.02 -4.99 -0.53
CA GLY A 140 7.17 -4.71 -1.96
C GLY A 140 5.95 -4.96 -2.83
N ASP A 141 5.12 -5.96 -2.52
CA ASP A 141 3.90 -6.28 -3.26
C ASP A 141 2.73 -5.32 -2.96
N THR A 142 2.93 -4.38 -2.03
CA THR A 142 1.90 -3.37 -1.75
C THR A 142 1.63 -2.54 -3.00
N GLY A 143 0.36 -2.50 -3.41
CA GLY A 143 -0.06 -1.73 -4.57
C GLY A 143 0.09 -0.21 -4.38
N VAL A 144 0.60 0.46 -5.42
CA VAL A 144 0.81 1.91 -5.45
C VAL A 144 -0.51 2.64 -5.21
N GLY A 145 -1.59 2.28 -5.92
CA GLY A 145 -2.86 2.99 -5.85
C GLY A 145 -3.49 3.01 -4.46
N GLY A 146 -3.51 1.87 -3.77
CA GLY A 146 -4.06 1.79 -2.42
C GLY A 146 -3.24 2.58 -1.41
N LEU A 147 -1.91 2.40 -1.43
CA LEU A 147 -1.02 3.06 -0.48
C LEU A 147 -0.95 4.58 -0.70
N ALA A 148 -0.85 5.01 -1.97
CA ALA A 148 -0.76 6.41 -2.36
C ALA A 148 -2.08 7.19 -2.19
N THR A 149 -3.22 6.51 -2.01
CA THR A 149 -4.50 7.19 -1.69
C THR A 149 -4.87 7.09 -0.20
N GLY A 150 -4.26 6.17 0.54
CA GLY A 150 -4.46 6.03 1.99
C GLY A 150 -3.50 6.85 2.85
N GLY A 151 -2.46 7.44 2.27
CA GLY A 151 -1.42 8.21 2.98
C GLY A 151 -0.03 7.64 2.70
N GLY A 152 0.19 6.40 3.13
CA GLY A 152 1.43 5.66 2.88
C GLY A 152 2.50 5.90 3.94
N ILE A 153 2.68 4.89 4.79
CA ILE A 153 3.67 4.84 5.86
C ILE A 153 4.60 3.67 5.57
N GLY A 154 5.90 3.89 5.73
CA GLY A 154 6.92 2.85 5.64
C GLY A 154 8.27 3.33 6.15
N LEU A 155 9.34 2.67 5.72
CA LEU A 155 10.67 2.81 6.33
C LEU A 155 11.23 4.24 6.29
N LEU A 156 10.89 5.02 5.26
CA LEU A 156 11.41 6.37 5.03
C LEU A 156 10.50 7.48 5.55
N VAL A 157 9.35 7.15 6.15
CA VAL A 157 8.32 8.15 6.52
C VAL A 157 8.84 9.24 7.43
N ARG A 158 9.69 8.89 8.40
CA ARG A 158 10.27 9.86 9.34
C ARG A 158 11.18 10.86 8.64
N ARG A 159 11.85 10.46 7.56
CA ARG A 159 12.83 11.30 6.86
C ARG A 159 12.24 12.07 5.69
N LEU A 160 11.35 11.44 4.94
CA LEU A 160 10.83 11.91 3.66
C LEU A 160 9.35 12.32 3.70
N GLY A 161 8.61 11.96 4.75
CA GLY A 161 7.17 12.16 4.81
C GLY A 161 6.39 10.97 4.27
N LEU A 162 5.07 11.14 4.18
CA LEU A 162 4.15 10.14 3.67
C LEU A 162 4.30 9.99 2.15
N THR A 163 3.84 8.87 1.61
CA THR A 163 3.78 8.69 0.14
C THR A 163 2.95 9.78 -0.54
N ILE A 164 1.84 10.21 0.09
CA ILE A 164 0.99 11.29 -0.43
C ILE A 164 1.70 12.64 -0.54
N ASP A 165 2.73 12.88 0.28
CA ASP A 165 3.49 14.14 0.27
C ASP A 165 4.35 14.27 -0.99
N HIS A 166 4.61 13.16 -1.66
CA HIS A 166 5.39 13.10 -2.89
C HIS A 166 4.54 13.12 -4.16
N ILE A 167 3.20 13.14 -4.07
CA ILE A 167 2.34 13.20 -5.26
C ILE A 167 2.32 14.63 -5.79
N VAL A 168 2.63 14.79 -7.08
CA VAL A 168 2.59 16.06 -7.81
C VAL A 168 1.25 16.22 -8.54
N SER A 169 0.78 15.15 -9.17
CA SER A 169 -0.51 15.11 -9.85
C SER A 169 -1.05 13.69 -9.91
N ALA A 170 -2.34 13.54 -10.20
CA ALA A 170 -2.97 12.25 -10.43
C ALA A 170 -3.94 12.30 -11.61
N ARG A 171 -4.09 11.17 -12.27
CA ARG A 171 -5.08 10.93 -13.31
C ARG A 171 -6.05 9.86 -12.81
N LEU A 172 -7.34 10.15 -12.87
CA LEU A 172 -8.37 9.27 -12.32
C LEU A 172 -9.65 9.29 -13.16
N VAL A 173 -10.41 8.19 -13.06
CA VAL A 173 -11.74 8.06 -13.62
C VAL A 173 -12.76 8.18 -12.51
N THR A 174 -13.64 9.16 -12.61
CA THR A 174 -14.71 9.44 -11.63
C THR A 174 -15.98 8.64 -11.94
N ALA A 175 -16.97 8.71 -11.06
CA ALA A 175 -18.22 7.95 -11.17
C ALA A 175 -19.08 8.29 -12.41
N ASP A 176 -18.89 9.47 -12.99
CA ASP A 176 -19.48 9.87 -14.28
C ASP A 176 -18.81 9.19 -15.49
N GLY A 177 -17.67 8.51 -15.29
CA GLY A 177 -16.90 7.85 -16.33
C GLY A 177 -15.90 8.77 -17.05
N GLU A 178 -15.76 10.01 -16.59
CA GLU A 178 -14.85 10.99 -17.18
C GLU A 178 -13.45 10.88 -16.57
N ILE A 179 -12.43 11.19 -17.38
CA ILE A 179 -11.05 11.24 -16.92
C ILE A 179 -10.73 12.65 -16.43
N ARG A 180 -10.26 12.75 -15.19
CA ARG A 180 -9.73 13.99 -14.61
C ARG A 180 -8.24 13.85 -14.39
N VAL A 181 -7.51 14.95 -14.64
CA VAL A 181 -6.13 15.13 -14.21
C VAL A 181 -6.15 16.23 -13.18
N THR A 182 -5.62 15.96 -12.00
CA THR A 182 -5.75 16.80 -10.81
C THR A 182 -4.40 17.05 -10.15
N ASP A 183 -4.20 18.28 -9.70
CA ASP A 183 -3.01 18.77 -9.01
C ASP A 183 -3.39 20.01 -8.17
N HIS A 184 -2.41 20.75 -7.67
CA HIS A 184 -2.64 21.96 -6.88
C HIS A 184 -3.33 23.12 -7.64
N GLN A 185 -3.34 23.11 -8.96
CA GLN A 185 -3.93 24.15 -9.81
C GLN A 185 -5.23 23.69 -10.47
N LYS A 186 -5.36 22.39 -10.78
CA LYS A 186 -6.50 21.80 -11.47
C LYS A 186 -7.26 20.82 -10.58
N TYR A 187 -8.52 21.13 -10.29
CA TYR A 187 -9.35 20.39 -9.32
C TYR A 187 -8.65 20.21 -7.96
N PRO A 188 -8.21 21.29 -7.29
CA PRO A 188 -7.39 21.20 -6.08
C PRO A 188 -8.10 20.51 -4.90
N ASP A 189 -9.43 20.57 -4.86
CA ASP A 189 -10.30 19.84 -3.93
C ASP A 189 -10.24 18.32 -4.14
N LEU A 190 -10.29 17.88 -5.40
CA LEU A 190 -10.11 16.48 -5.77
C LEU A 190 -8.68 16.02 -5.45
N PHE A 191 -7.68 16.85 -5.73
CA PHE A 191 -6.28 16.56 -5.43
C PHE A 191 -6.02 16.41 -3.93
N TRP A 192 -6.64 17.28 -3.13
CA TRP A 192 -6.63 17.15 -1.67
C TRP A 192 -7.30 15.85 -1.24
N GLY A 193 -8.49 15.55 -1.76
CA GLY A 193 -9.29 14.42 -1.32
C GLY A 193 -8.68 13.05 -1.63
N ILE A 194 -7.98 12.89 -2.76
CA ILE A 194 -7.32 11.60 -3.07
C ILE A 194 -6.09 11.33 -2.19
N ARG A 195 -5.53 12.35 -1.54
CA ARG A 195 -4.34 12.24 -0.67
C ARG A 195 -4.74 11.93 0.78
N GLY A 196 -5.35 10.76 0.98
CA GLY A 196 -5.82 10.26 2.28
C GLY A 196 -7.26 9.73 2.27
N GLY A 197 -8.04 10.06 1.23
CA GLY A 197 -9.44 9.63 1.08
C GLY A 197 -9.64 8.23 0.49
N ASN A 198 -8.57 7.45 0.28
CA ASN A 198 -8.64 6.14 -0.39
C ASN A 198 -9.38 6.23 -1.74
N SER A 199 -10.23 5.25 -2.06
CA SER A 199 -10.92 5.11 -3.34
C SER A 199 -12.26 5.87 -3.46
N GLN A 200 -12.56 6.80 -2.56
CA GLN A 200 -13.91 7.39 -2.47
C GLN A 200 -14.25 8.37 -3.60
N LEU A 201 -13.24 8.98 -4.22
CA LEU A 201 -13.43 10.05 -5.21
C LEU A 201 -13.22 9.60 -6.66
N GLY A 202 -13.00 8.30 -6.88
CA GLY A 202 -12.79 7.72 -8.21
C GLY A 202 -11.67 6.69 -8.22
N MET A 203 -11.47 6.08 -9.38
CA MET A 203 -10.37 5.15 -9.64
C MET A 203 -9.17 5.93 -10.15
N VAL A 204 -8.15 6.13 -9.31
CA VAL A 204 -6.86 6.65 -9.78
C VAL A 204 -6.21 5.62 -10.69
N THR A 205 -5.81 6.02 -11.89
CA THR A 205 -5.18 5.16 -12.90
C THR A 205 -3.67 5.41 -12.97
N ALA A 206 -3.22 6.63 -12.67
CA ALA A 206 -1.81 6.98 -12.60
C ALA A 206 -1.55 8.18 -11.68
N PHE A 207 -0.33 8.24 -11.16
CA PHE A 207 0.21 9.36 -10.38
C PHE A 207 1.47 9.88 -11.06
N THR A 208 1.74 11.16 -10.87
CA THR A 208 3.09 11.72 -11.02
C THR A 208 3.65 11.94 -9.62
N PHE A 209 4.81 11.36 -9.34
CA PHE A 209 5.53 11.54 -8.08
C PHE A 209 6.78 12.39 -8.25
N LYS A 210 7.15 13.10 -7.18
CA LYS A 210 8.45 13.71 -6.97
C LYS A 210 9.32 12.78 -6.15
N ALA A 211 10.18 12.03 -6.83
CA ALA A 211 11.21 11.19 -6.21
C ALA A 211 12.39 12.02 -5.69
N SER A 212 13.01 11.54 -4.61
CA SER A 212 14.23 12.11 -4.04
C SER A 212 15.46 11.50 -4.70
N LYS A 213 16.44 12.34 -5.06
CA LYS A 213 17.71 11.91 -5.63
C LYS A 213 18.68 11.54 -4.52
N LEU A 214 19.29 10.36 -4.66
CA LEU A 214 20.40 9.90 -3.83
C LEU A 214 21.68 10.48 -4.43
N VAL A 215 22.26 11.49 -3.77
CA VAL A 215 23.54 12.11 -4.18
C VAL A 215 24.50 12.04 -3.01
N GLU A 216 25.60 11.32 -3.18
CA GLU A 216 26.54 10.93 -2.10
C GLU A 216 27.14 12.12 -1.32
N GLU A 217 27.25 13.31 -1.92
CA GLU A 217 27.90 14.47 -1.27
C GLU A 217 26.95 15.61 -0.87
N LYS A 218 25.72 15.65 -1.39
CA LYS A 218 24.78 16.77 -1.18
C LYS A 218 23.37 16.38 -0.81
N SER A 219 23.03 15.09 -0.88
CA SER A 219 21.70 14.64 -0.48
C SER A 219 21.71 14.24 0.99
N ASP A 220 20.60 14.52 1.64
CA ASP A 220 20.36 14.15 3.02
C ASP A 220 20.18 12.63 3.24
N ILE A 221 20.15 11.83 2.17
CA ILE A 221 19.96 10.37 2.17
C ILE A 221 20.97 9.75 1.21
N SER A 222 21.93 8.99 1.74
CA SER A 222 22.92 8.27 0.95
C SER A 222 22.69 6.76 0.99
N LEU A 223 23.12 6.06 -0.06
CA LEU A 223 23.14 4.60 -0.10
C LEU A 223 24.48 4.04 0.40
N PRO A 224 24.54 2.74 0.73
CA PRO A 224 23.38 1.87 1.00
C PRO A 224 22.72 2.23 2.34
N PHE A 225 21.46 1.82 2.50
CA PHE A 225 20.80 1.88 3.80
C PHE A 225 21.35 0.83 4.74
N THR A 226 21.29 1.08 6.05
CA THR A 226 21.68 0.08 7.05
C THR A 226 20.46 -0.43 7.80
N VAL A 227 20.33 -1.76 7.91
CA VAL A 227 19.27 -2.44 8.64
C VAL A 227 19.89 -3.23 9.78
N GLN A 228 19.35 -3.06 10.99
CA GLN A 228 19.66 -3.88 12.15
C GLN A 228 18.45 -4.72 12.51
N THR A 229 18.63 -6.04 12.63
CA THR A 229 17.62 -6.93 13.21
C THR A 229 18.08 -7.36 14.60
N ILE A 230 17.15 -7.41 15.54
CA ILE A 230 17.41 -7.84 16.92
C ILE A 230 16.30 -8.81 17.32
N GLU A 231 16.69 -10.01 17.72
CA GLU A 231 15.83 -11.00 18.37
C GLU A 231 16.15 -10.96 19.87
N SER A 232 15.13 -10.71 20.69
CA SER A 232 15.28 -10.60 22.13
C SER A 232 14.00 -11.03 22.84
N GLN A 233 14.05 -11.07 24.17
CA GLN A 233 12.88 -11.34 24.99
C GLN A 233 12.80 -10.39 26.17
N THR A 234 11.60 -10.21 26.71
CA THR A 234 11.39 -9.46 27.95
C THR A 234 10.29 -10.08 28.79
N SER A 235 10.50 -10.05 30.11
CA SER A 235 9.44 -10.33 31.09
C SER A 235 8.73 -9.06 31.58
N ASN A 236 9.21 -7.89 31.17
CA ASN A 236 8.62 -6.60 31.50
C ASN A 236 8.38 -5.78 30.23
N LEU A 237 7.27 -6.10 29.55
CA LEU A 237 6.90 -5.47 28.29
C LEU A 237 6.74 -3.95 28.42
N THR A 238 6.09 -3.48 29.49
CA THR A 238 5.85 -2.05 29.72
C THR A 238 7.16 -1.27 29.78
N LYS A 239 8.13 -1.75 30.57
CA LYS A 239 9.44 -1.11 30.68
C LYS A 239 10.17 -1.10 29.33
N PHE A 240 10.17 -2.23 28.62
CA PHE A 240 10.79 -2.32 27.29
C PHE A 240 10.18 -1.30 26.31
N ILE A 241 8.84 -1.22 26.21
CA ILE A 241 8.16 -0.29 25.30
C ILE A 241 8.46 1.16 25.65
N GLN A 242 8.50 1.52 26.94
CA GLN A 242 8.87 2.88 27.37
C GLN A 242 10.31 3.23 26.99
N GLN A 243 11.25 2.29 27.15
CA GLN A 243 12.64 2.49 26.79
C GLN A 243 12.83 2.59 25.27
N TRP A 244 12.18 1.71 24.50
CA TRP A 244 12.19 1.77 23.04
C TRP A 244 11.56 3.07 22.51
N GLN A 245 10.41 3.48 23.07
CA GLN A 245 9.75 4.73 22.69
C GLN A 245 10.66 5.94 22.97
N SER A 246 11.28 5.99 24.15
CA SER A 246 12.24 7.04 24.48
C SER A 246 13.44 7.03 23.52
N TRP A 247 13.98 5.86 23.21
CA TRP A 247 15.11 5.73 22.28
C TRP A 247 14.77 6.25 20.88
N ILE A 248 13.63 5.83 20.30
CA ILE A 248 13.29 6.16 18.92
C ILE A 248 12.88 7.62 18.74
N THR A 249 12.24 8.25 19.75
CA THR A 249 11.82 9.66 19.69
C THR A 249 12.98 10.64 19.81
N HIS A 250 14.07 10.26 20.49
CA HIS A 250 15.31 11.05 20.53
C HIS A 250 16.23 10.78 19.34
N ALA A 251 15.99 9.72 18.57
CA ALA A 251 16.76 9.43 17.38
C ALA A 251 16.48 10.43 16.24
N SER A 252 17.48 10.68 15.41
CA SER A 252 17.34 11.44 14.16
C SER A 252 16.19 10.93 13.29
N SER A 253 15.61 11.81 12.47
CA SER A 253 14.60 11.44 11.46
C SER A 253 15.09 10.41 10.45
N LYS A 254 16.40 10.18 10.34
CA LYS A 254 16.99 9.10 9.54
C LYS A 254 16.79 7.71 10.15
N MET A 255 16.48 7.59 11.44
CA MET A 255 16.26 6.31 12.11
C MET A 255 14.78 5.95 12.14
N SER A 256 14.40 4.78 11.63
CA SER A 256 13.07 4.18 11.81
C SER A 256 13.21 2.86 12.56
N SER A 257 12.17 2.43 13.27
CA SER A 257 12.18 1.17 14.02
C SER A 257 10.80 0.54 14.02
N ASN A 258 10.75 -0.76 13.73
CA ASN A 258 9.56 -1.60 13.77
C ASN A 258 9.75 -2.69 14.83
N LEU A 259 8.70 -2.99 15.58
CA LEU A 259 8.67 -4.06 16.56
C LEU A 259 7.57 -5.07 16.20
N MET A 260 7.92 -6.36 16.17
CA MET A 260 6.97 -7.46 16.21
C MET A 260 7.07 -8.13 17.57
N LEU A 261 5.94 -8.15 18.30
CA LEU A 261 5.85 -8.65 19.66
C LEU A 261 4.98 -9.90 19.67
N THR A 262 5.51 -11.01 20.18
CA THR A 262 4.79 -12.29 20.23
C THR A 262 4.83 -12.83 21.65
N ALA A 263 3.64 -13.08 22.21
CA ALA A 263 3.56 -13.73 23.52
C ALA A 263 4.07 -15.17 23.39
N GLU A 264 5.13 -15.51 24.11
CA GLU A 264 5.67 -16.87 24.14
C GLU A 264 4.98 -17.68 25.25
N ASN A 265 4.78 -17.06 26.41
CA ASN A 265 4.00 -17.59 27.52
C ASN A 265 3.40 -16.43 28.34
N ARG A 266 2.79 -16.71 29.50
CA ARG A 266 2.13 -15.68 30.33
C ARG A 266 3.05 -14.56 30.80
N ASN A 267 4.35 -14.82 30.92
CA ASN A 267 5.32 -13.91 31.54
C ASN A 267 6.43 -13.47 30.60
N THR A 268 6.53 -14.03 29.39
CA THR A 268 7.60 -13.73 28.43
C THR A 268 7.03 -13.32 27.08
N VAL A 269 7.57 -12.22 26.55
CA VAL A 269 7.28 -11.74 25.20
C VAL A 269 8.56 -11.80 24.38
N HIS A 270 8.47 -12.50 23.26
CA HIS A 270 9.50 -12.50 22.22
C HIS A 270 9.38 -11.21 21.39
N ILE A 271 10.52 -10.60 21.09
CA ILE A 271 10.63 -9.33 20.38
C ILE A 271 11.52 -9.53 19.17
N ASN A 272 10.96 -9.26 17.98
CA ASN A 272 11.73 -9.05 16.76
C ASN A 272 11.72 -7.55 16.43
N ALA A 273 12.85 -6.88 16.59
CA ALA A 273 13.02 -5.48 16.22
C ALA A 273 13.76 -5.36 14.89
N SER A 274 13.31 -4.44 14.03
CA SER A 274 14.01 -4.04 12.81
C SER A 274 14.23 -2.54 12.84
N ASN A 275 15.49 -2.12 12.95
CA ASN A 275 15.88 -0.72 12.94
C ASN A 275 16.51 -0.37 11.60
N PHE A 276 16.18 0.81 11.08
CA PHE A 276 16.51 1.23 9.73
C PHE A 276 17.15 2.61 9.76
N TRP A 277 18.30 2.76 9.12
CA TRP A 277 18.98 4.05 8.96
C TRP A 277 18.97 4.52 7.50
N ALA A 278 18.34 5.67 7.27
CA ALA A 278 18.21 6.35 5.99
C ALA A 278 19.52 7.08 5.59
N GLY A 279 20.58 6.32 5.36
CA GLY A 279 21.89 6.85 5.00
C GLY A 279 22.99 5.80 5.05
N SER A 280 24.19 6.20 4.62
CA SER A 280 25.42 5.45 4.89
C SER A 280 25.73 5.48 6.40
N ILE A 281 26.37 4.43 6.89
CA ILE A 281 26.69 4.29 8.32
C ILE A 281 27.71 5.34 8.76
N ASN A 282 27.34 6.18 9.75
CA ASN A 282 28.20 7.18 10.37
C ASN A 282 28.29 6.96 11.90
N SER A 283 28.97 7.86 12.62
CA SER A 283 29.09 7.79 14.08
C SER A 283 27.74 7.74 14.79
N ASP A 284 26.77 8.53 14.33
CA ASP A 284 25.45 8.65 14.95
C ASP A 284 24.65 7.36 14.76
N ALA A 285 24.64 6.82 13.54
CA ALA A 285 24.02 5.53 13.24
C ALA A 285 24.61 4.42 14.11
N LYS A 286 25.95 4.35 14.23
CA LYS A 286 26.64 3.36 15.07
C LYS A 286 26.24 3.50 16.54
N ALA A 287 26.15 4.73 17.06
CA ALA A 287 25.74 4.98 18.44
C ALA A 287 24.28 4.52 18.68
N LEU A 288 23.37 4.83 17.76
CA LEU A 288 21.96 4.43 17.85
C LEU A 288 21.76 2.92 17.77
N PHE A 289 22.44 2.25 16.83
CA PHE A 289 22.39 0.78 16.73
C PHE A 289 22.98 0.11 17.97
N LYS A 290 24.06 0.67 18.54
CA LYS A 290 24.65 0.16 19.79
C LYS A 290 23.69 0.34 20.97
N SER A 291 23.03 1.50 21.10
CA SER A 291 22.09 1.74 22.19
C SER A 291 20.85 0.85 22.10
N ALA A 292 20.39 0.52 20.88
CA ALA A 292 19.26 -0.38 20.67
C ALA A 292 19.51 -1.77 21.28
N LEU A 293 20.76 -2.27 21.24
CA LEU A 293 21.14 -3.56 21.84
C LEU A 293 21.08 -3.57 23.38
N SER A 294 20.97 -2.39 24.01
CA SER A 294 20.89 -2.27 25.48
C SER A 294 19.44 -2.16 25.98
N LEU A 295 18.44 -2.19 25.09
CA LEU A 295 17.03 -2.05 25.45
C LEU A 295 16.42 -3.34 26.04
N SER A 296 16.99 -4.49 25.71
CA SER A 296 16.55 -5.82 26.15
C SER A 296 17.73 -6.78 26.22
N GLU A 297 17.51 -7.97 26.76
CA GLU A 297 18.47 -9.05 26.69
C GLU A 297 18.47 -9.64 25.27
N VAL A 298 19.52 -9.34 24.51
CA VAL A 298 19.63 -9.72 23.10
C VAL A 298 20.05 -11.18 22.98
N ASN A 299 19.23 -11.97 22.29
CA ASN A 299 19.56 -13.35 21.95
C ASN A 299 20.40 -13.40 20.67
N LYS A 300 20.02 -12.58 19.67
CA LYS A 300 20.66 -12.53 18.36
C LYS A 300 20.50 -11.15 17.75
N HIS A 301 21.53 -10.67 17.05
CA HIS A 301 21.41 -9.46 16.25
C HIS A 301 22.23 -9.57 14.96
N GLN A 302 21.81 -8.83 13.95
CA GLN A 302 22.51 -8.70 12.68
C GLN A 302 22.49 -7.25 12.23
N LEU A 303 23.52 -6.84 11.50
CA LEU A 303 23.59 -5.56 10.82
C LEU A 303 23.93 -5.83 9.36
N GLU A 304 23.15 -5.27 8.44
CA GLU A 304 23.33 -5.46 7.00
C GLU A 304 23.09 -4.16 6.25
N THR A 305 23.68 -4.04 5.07
CA THR A 305 23.44 -2.91 4.18
C THR A 305 22.58 -3.35 3.00
N LYS A 306 21.61 -2.53 2.62
CA LYS A 306 20.68 -2.80 1.51
C LYS A 306 20.50 -1.57 0.62
N SER A 307 20.36 -1.80 -0.67
CA SER A 307 19.83 -0.83 -1.62
C SER A 307 18.34 -0.57 -1.38
N TYR A 308 17.79 0.48 -1.99
CA TYR A 308 16.36 0.75 -1.91
C TYR A 308 15.52 -0.41 -2.44
N ALA A 309 15.88 -0.96 -3.60
CA ALA A 309 15.14 -2.06 -4.23
C ALA A 309 15.18 -3.36 -3.40
N GLU A 310 16.28 -3.65 -2.70
CA GLU A 310 16.37 -4.80 -1.80
C GLU A 310 15.48 -4.67 -0.56
N LEU A 311 15.20 -3.46 -0.09
CA LEU A 311 14.35 -3.23 1.09
C LEU A 311 12.88 -3.47 0.80
N VAL A 312 12.42 -3.10 -0.39
CA VAL A 312 11.01 -3.18 -0.79
C VAL A 312 10.82 -4.19 -1.92
N LYS A 313 11.64 -5.24 -1.97
CA LYS A 313 11.55 -6.26 -3.02
C LYS A 313 10.15 -6.90 -3.03
N ALA A 314 9.55 -6.95 -4.22
CA ALA A 314 8.26 -7.56 -4.47
C ALA A 314 8.41 -9.09 -4.62
N PRO A 315 7.82 -9.93 -3.74
CA PRO A 315 7.84 -11.38 -3.92
C PRO A 315 6.89 -11.86 -5.03
N HIS A 316 5.93 -11.05 -5.48
CA HIS A 316 4.96 -11.37 -6.53
C HIS A 316 4.16 -12.65 -6.26
N ILE A 317 3.76 -12.84 -5.00
CA ILE A 317 3.03 -14.05 -4.58
C ILE A 317 1.51 -13.77 -4.67
N PRO A 318 0.74 -14.60 -5.39
CA PRO A 318 -0.71 -14.47 -5.42
C PRO A 318 -1.34 -14.46 -4.02
N HIS A 319 -2.39 -13.68 -3.86
CA HIS A 319 -3.11 -13.62 -2.60
C HIS A 319 -4.11 -14.76 -2.48
N SER A 320 -4.23 -15.32 -1.28
CA SER A 320 -5.10 -16.44 -0.96
C SER A 320 -5.80 -16.27 0.39
N GLY A 321 -5.91 -15.03 0.91
CA GLY A 321 -6.39 -14.78 2.27
C GLY A 321 -5.44 -15.29 3.35
N GLN A 322 -4.14 -15.25 3.07
CA GLN A 322 -3.10 -15.93 3.86
C GLN A 322 -2.82 -15.32 5.23
N GLN A 323 -3.28 -14.11 5.53
CA GLN A 323 -3.09 -13.44 6.81
C GLN A 323 -4.43 -13.01 7.40
N PRO A 324 -5.25 -13.93 7.94
CA PRO A 324 -6.55 -13.57 8.48
C PRO A 324 -6.40 -12.60 9.65
N VAL A 325 -7.11 -11.48 9.61
CA VAL A 325 -7.15 -10.47 10.68
C VAL A 325 -8.53 -10.44 11.31
N PHE A 326 -8.58 -10.56 12.64
CA PHE A 326 -9.80 -10.38 13.42
C PHE A 326 -9.91 -8.95 13.92
N VAL A 327 -10.72 -8.13 13.25
CA VAL A 327 -11.01 -6.76 13.71
C VAL A 327 -12.15 -6.80 14.74
N LYS A 328 -11.80 -6.69 16.01
CA LYS A 328 -12.80 -6.49 17.07
C LYS A 328 -13.20 -5.01 17.12
N LYS A 329 -14.40 -4.67 16.65
CA LYS A 329 -14.95 -3.32 16.78
C LYS A 329 -15.27 -3.06 18.26
N TYR A 330 -14.50 -2.19 18.90
CA TYR A 330 -14.73 -1.80 20.30
C TYR A 330 -15.68 -0.60 20.48
N PHE A 331 -16.21 -0.04 19.39
CA PHE A 331 -17.17 1.06 19.44
C PHE A 331 -18.56 0.62 18.97
N THR A 332 -19.35 0.11 19.92
CA THR A 332 -20.82 0.07 19.87
C THR A 332 -21.30 0.82 21.10
N GLY A 333 -21.44 2.14 21.01
CA GLY A 333 -21.72 2.97 22.18
C GLY A 333 -21.79 4.46 21.90
N CYS A 334 -22.47 4.88 20.82
CA CYS A 334 -23.11 6.19 20.79
C CYS A 334 -24.58 5.91 20.46
N HIS A 335 -25.38 5.75 21.50
CA HIS A 335 -26.82 5.94 21.38
C HIS A 335 -27.06 7.42 21.08
N GLU A 336 -27.81 7.67 20.01
CA GLU A 336 -28.43 8.95 19.73
C GLU A 336 -29.28 9.35 20.95
N SER A 337 -29.02 10.56 21.47
CA SER A 337 -29.94 11.32 22.31
C SER A 337 -30.48 12.48 21.49
#